data_AF-A0A5M4DFI5-F1
#
_entry.id   AF-A0A5M4DFI5-F1
#
_cell.length_a   1.000
_cell.length_b   1.000
_cell.length_c   1.000
_cell.angle_alpha   90.00
_cell.angle_beta   90.00
_cell.angle_gamma   90.00
#
_symmetry.space_group_name_H-M   'P 1'
#
loop_
_entity.id
_entity.type
_entity.pdbx_description
1 polymer ?
#
loop_
_entity_poly.entity_id
_entity_poly.type
_entity_poly.pdbx_seq_one_letter_code
_entity_poly.pdbx_strand_id
1 'polypeptide(L)'
;MARWDNFHVWRARLPHWRADGVTYFVTFRHSRPLTPPEVHVLFACLLQPEGKRWNLDCLCVLPEKTELLVRVPKGSGGKQAELSDVVEKAKSKAGKAILKKSGERFPPFYRESYDHIVRDVDEFHQFWESIIFSPAEQGLVEQAEEYDALYVAGA
;
A
#
# COMPACT_ATOMS: atom_id res chain seq x y z
N MET A 1 12.62 -25.63 -4.67
CA MET A 1 12.50 -24.27 -4.11
C MET A 1 12.73 -23.29 -5.23
N ALA A 2 11.76 -22.41 -5.51
CA ALA A 2 11.98 -21.33 -6.46
C ALA A 2 13.07 -20.41 -5.91
N ARG A 3 14.07 -20.08 -6.72
CA ARG A 3 15.14 -19.15 -6.32
C ARG A 3 14.60 -17.74 -6.53
N TRP A 4 14.56 -16.93 -5.47
CA TRP A 4 14.23 -15.51 -5.60
C TRP A 4 15.34 -14.78 -6.37
N ASP A 5 14.94 -13.98 -7.36
CA ASP A 5 15.86 -13.11 -8.09
C ASP A 5 16.11 -11.83 -7.29
N ASN A 6 17.36 -11.36 -7.28
CA ASN A 6 17.81 -10.15 -6.55
C ASN A 6 17.34 -10.11 -5.09
N PHE A 7 17.51 -11.23 -4.37
CA PHE A 7 17.12 -11.29 -2.98
C PHE A 7 18.05 -10.48 -2.09
N HIS A 8 17.49 -9.51 -1.37
CA HIS A 8 18.23 -8.67 -0.42
C HIS A 8 17.47 -8.52 0.89
N VAL A 9 18.19 -8.53 2.01
CA VAL A 9 17.65 -8.32 3.36
C VAL A 9 18.38 -7.16 3.99
N TRP A 10 17.63 -6.20 4.51
CA TRP A 10 18.17 -5.16 5.38
C TRP A 10 17.21 -4.87 6.52
N ARG A 11 17.65 -4.03 7.46
CA ARG A 11 16.83 -3.59 8.57
C ARG A 11 16.98 -2.08 8.73
N ALA A 12 15.87 -1.36 8.69
CA ALA A 12 15.79 0.01 9.16
C ALA A 12 15.29 -0.02 10.61
N ARG A 13 14.09 0.49 10.92
CA ARG A 13 13.45 0.18 12.21
C ARG A 13 12.66 -1.13 12.12
N LEU A 14 12.17 -1.51 10.93
CA LEU A 14 11.60 -2.81 10.61
C LEU A 14 12.54 -3.64 9.72
N PRO A 15 12.47 -4.99 9.78
CA PRO A 15 13.16 -5.84 8.81
C PRO A 15 12.46 -5.75 7.45
N HIS A 16 13.25 -5.69 6.37
CA HIS A 16 12.76 -5.63 5.00
C HIS A 16 13.42 -6.73 4.17
N TRP A 17 12.59 -7.53 3.51
CA TRP A 17 13.01 -8.56 2.57
C TRP A 17 12.59 -8.10 1.18
N ARG A 18 13.48 -8.20 0.19
CA ARG A 18 13.19 -7.90 -1.20
C ARG A 18 13.55 -9.07 -2.09
N ALA A 19 12.68 -9.31 -3.05
CA ALA A 19 12.85 -10.18 -4.18
C ALA A 19 12.11 -9.58 -5.39
N ASP A 20 12.60 -9.87 -6.58
CA ASP A 20 12.01 -9.39 -7.82
C ASP A 20 10.80 -10.22 -8.27
N GLY A 21 9.76 -9.54 -8.76
CA GLY A 21 8.58 -10.18 -9.35
C GLY A 21 7.68 -10.94 -8.38
N VAL A 22 7.87 -10.74 -7.07
CA VAL A 22 7.01 -11.31 -6.02
C VAL A 22 5.90 -10.34 -5.62
N THR A 23 4.83 -10.87 -5.04
CA THR A 23 3.78 -10.07 -4.43
C THR A 23 4.15 -9.73 -2.99
N TYR A 24 3.87 -8.50 -2.58
CA TYR A 24 4.07 -7.99 -1.24
C TYR A 24 2.72 -7.62 -0.62
N PHE A 25 2.54 -8.00 0.64
CA PHE A 25 1.64 -7.29 1.53
C PHE A 25 2.38 -6.07 2.09
N VAL A 26 1.75 -4.90 2.05
CA VAL A 26 2.30 -3.66 2.59
C VAL A 26 1.27 -3.00 3.51
N THR A 27 1.70 -2.55 4.69
CA THR A 27 0.84 -1.78 5.59
C THR A 27 1.60 -0.61 6.23
N PHE A 28 0.91 0.50 6.46
CA PHE A 28 1.41 1.58 7.31
C PHE A 28 0.28 2.25 8.07
N ARG A 29 0.59 2.68 9.29
CA ARG A 29 -0.36 3.41 10.15
C ARG A 29 -0.36 4.90 9.84
N HIS A 30 -1.48 5.52 10.14
CA HIS A 30 -1.64 6.96 10.19
C HIS A 30 -1.38 7.45 11.62
N SER A 31 -0.85 8.67 11.78
CA SER A 31 -0.56 9.23 13.12
C SER A 31 -1.83 9.72 13.84
N ARG A 32 -2.92 9.86 13.08
CA ARG A 32 -4.29 10.11 13.53
C ARG A 32 -5.25 9.51 12.50
N PRO A 33 -6.53 9.31 12.83
CA PRO A 33 -7.54 9.03 11.82
C PRO A 33 -7.56 10.10 10.73
N LEU A 34 -7.58 9.67 9.47
CA LEU A 34 -7.79 10.54 8.32
C LEU A 34 -9.27 10.90 8.19
N THR A 35 -9.53 12.13 7.79
CA THR A 35 -10.88 12.55 7.36
C THR A 35 -11.20 11.95 5.99
N PRO A 36 -12.48 11.81 5.59
CA PRO A 36 -12.84 11.25 4.28
C PRO A 36 -12.14 11.94 3.09
N PRO A 37 -12.01 13.28 3.03
CA PRO A 37 -11.25 13.92 1.95
C PRO A 37 -9.75 13.56 1.95
N GLU A 38 -9.15 13.30 3.11
CA GLU A 38 -7.74 12.91 3.22
C GLU A 38 -7.52 11.46 2.80
N VAL A 39 -8.46 10.57 3.16
CA VAL A 39 -8.52 9.19 2.68
C VAL A 39 -8.51 9.18 1.14
N HIS A 40 -9.40 9.95 0.50
CA HIS A 40 -9.46 10.01 -0.97
C HIS A 40 -8.19 10.58 -1.60
N VAL A 41 -7.55 11.57 -0.97
CA VAL A 41 -6.26 12.11 -1.44
C VAL A 41 -5.15 11.06 -1.40
N LEU A 42 -5.06 10.30 -0.31
CA LEU A 42 -4.07 9.24 -0.18
C LEU A 42 -4.34 8.10 -1.16
N PHE A 43 -5.60 7.64 -1.25
CA PHE A 43 -6.04 6.61 -2.19
C PHE A 43 -5.67 6.99 -3.62
N ALA A 44 -6.02 8.19 -4.08
CA ALA A 44 -5.67 8.65 -5.42
C ALA A 44 -4.15 8.70 -5.67
N CYS A 45 -3.35 9.07 -4.65
CA CYS A 45 -1.88 9.09 -4.78
C CYS A 45 -1.27 7.69 -4.89
N LEU A 46 -1.84 6.70 -4.20
CA LEU A 46 -1.43 5.30 -4.26
C LEU A 46 -1.93 4.61 -5.53
N LEU A 47 -3.13 4.93 -6.01
CA LEU A 47 -3.66 4.34 -7.24
C LEU A 47 -2.96 4.88 -8.49
N GLN A 48 -2.50 6.14 -8.49
CA GLN A 48 -1.87 6.76 -9.66
C GLN A 48 -0.70 5.99 -10.31
N PRO A 49 0.24 5.37 -9.56
CA PRO A 49 1.30 4.52 -10.13
C PRO A 49 0.85 3.17 -10.69
N GLU A 50 -0.43 2.79 -10.55
CA GLU A 50 -0.96 1.53 -11.06
C GLU A 50 -0.74 1.37 -12.57
N GLY A 51 -0.34 0.16 -12.98
CA GLY A 51 0.00 -0.19 -14.36
C GLY A 51 1.27 0.46 -14.91
N LYS A 52 1.94 1.32 -14.13
CA LYS A 52 3.14 2.08 -14.57
C LYS A 52 4.38 1.75 -13.76
N ARG A 53 4.24 1.67 -12.43
CA ARG A 53 5.34 1.44 -11.49
C ARG A 53 5.14 0.21 -10.61
N TRP A 54 3.89 -0.19 -10.42
CA TRP A 54 3.51 -1.41 -9.74
C TRP A 54 2.22 -1.98 -10.35
N ASN A 55 1.85 -3.16 -9.89
CA ASN A 55 0.55 -3.78 -10.13
C ASN A 55 -0.09 -4.11 -8.78
N LEU A 56 -1.21 -3.47 -8.48
CA LEU A 56 -2.04 -3.70 -7.32
C LEU A 56 -2.96 -4.88 -7.58
N ASP A 57 -2.98 -5.84 -6.67
CA ASP A 57 -4.03 -6.86 -6.56
C ASP A 57 -5.22 -6.27 -5.77
N CYS A 58 -4.94 -5.55 -4.68
CA CYS A 58 -5.90 -4.72 -3.96
C CYS A 58 -5.23 -3.58 -3.17
N LEU A 59 -5.99 -2.53 -2.88
CA LEU A 59 -5.59 -1.37 -2.06
C LEU A 59 -6.80 -0.92 -1.23
N CYS A 60 -6.61 -0.77 0.08
CA CYS A 60 -7.60 -0.16 0.97
C CYS A 60 -6.94 0.96 1.80
N VAL A 61 -7.51 2.16 1.75
CA VAL A 61 -7.12 3.28 2.63
C VAL A 61 -8.21 3.48 3.68
N LEU A 62 -7.94 3.08 4.91
CA LEU A 62 -8.83 3.25 6.06
C LEU A 62 -8.45 4.53 6.83
N PRO A 63 -9.29 5.00 7.77
CA PRO A 63 -8.94 6.16 8.60
C PRO A 63 -7.62 5.98 9.37
N GLU A 64 -7.36 4.81 9.96
CA GLU A 64 -6.19 4.58 10.81
C GLU A 64 -4.98 3.93 10.14
N LYS A 65 -5.18 3.23 9.02
CA LYS A 65 -4.12 2.48 8.33
C LYS A 65 -4.40 2.39 6.83
N THR A 66 -3.36 2.09 6.08
CA THR A 66 -3.45 1.76 4.65
C THR A 66 -2.81 0.41 4.41
N GLU A 67 -3.46 -0.43 3.62
CA GLU A 67 -3.00 -1.78 3.29
C GLU A 67 -3.06 -2.01 1.77
N LEU A 68 -2.03 -2.69 1.24
CA LEU A 68 -1.90 -3.01 -0.17
C LEU A 68 -1.43 -4.44 -0.36
N LEU A 69 -1.95 -5.08 -1.40
CA LEU A 69 -1.38 -6.29 -1.98
C LEU A 69 -0.86 -5.91 -3.37
N VAL A 70 0.46 -6.01 -3.58
CA VAL A 70 1.12 -5.31 -4.69
C VAL A 70 2.35 -6.05 -5.21
N ARG A 71 2.57 -5.98 -6.52
CA ARG A 71 3.77 -6.46 -7.20
C ARG A 71 4.52 -5.31 -7.86
N VAL A 72 5.84 -5.30 -7.74
CA VAL A 72 6.70 -4.44 -8.55
C VAL A 72 7.19 -5.25 -9.76
N PRO A 73 6.89 -4.83 -11.01
CA PRO A 73 7.37 -5.50 -12.21
C PRO A 73 8.90 -5.56 -12.25
N LYS A 74 9.44 -6.65 -12.81
CA LYS A 74 10.87 -6.72 -13.16
C LYS A 74 11.18 -5.63 -14.17
N GLY A 75 12.12 -4.74 -13.84
CA GLY A 75 12.58 -3.72 -14.78
C GLY A 75 13.32 -4.34 -15.96
N SER A 76 12.94 -3.99 -17.19
CA SER A 76 13.69 -4.35 -18.40
C SER A 76 14.90 -3.41 -18.56
N GLY A 77 16.02 -3.73 -17.91
CA GLY A 77 17.33 -3.10 -18.19
C GLY A 77 17.58 -1.69 -17.60
N GLY A 78 16.96 -1.33 -16.47
CA GLY A 78 17.16 -0.02 -15.82
C GLY A 78 16.99 -0.05 -14.29
N LYS A 79 17.19 1.12 -13.64
CA LYS A 79 17.03 1.31 -12.18
C LYS A 79 15.58 1.00 -11.80
N GLN A 80 15.37 -0.13 -11.13
CA GLN A 80 14.06 -0.62 -10.70
C GLN A 80 13.39 0.40 -9.76
N ALA A 81 12.06 0.52 -9.84
CA ALA A 81 11.32 1.28 -8.84
C ALA A 81 11.24 0.42 -7.57
N GLU A 82 11.98 0.79 -6.52
CA GLU A 82 11.87 0.11 -5.23
C GLU A 82 10.43 0.22 -4.69
N LEU A 83 9.91 -0.86 -4.10
CA LEU A 83 8.58 -0.86 -3.48
C LEU A 83 8.43 0.31 -2.49
N SER A 84 9.45 0.49 -1.64
CA SER A 84 9.52 1.60 -0.68
C SER A 84 9.51 2.95 -1.37
N ASP A 85 10.23 3.11 -2.49
CA ASP A 85 10.26 4.36 -3.25
C ASP A 85 8.86 4.75 -3.76
N VAL A 86 8.08 3.78 -4.24
CA VAL A 86 6.73 4.05 -4.77
C VAL A 86 5.80 4.47 -3.65
N VAL A 87 5.82 3.74 -2.53
CA VAL A 87 5.01 4.04 -1.33
C VAL A 87 5.39 5.40 -0.73
N GLU A 88 6.68 5.68 -0.55
CA GLU A 88 7.16 6.95 0.01
C GLU A 88 6.83 8.15 -0.87
N LYS A 89 6.93 8.01 -2.19
CA LYS A 89 6.54 9.08 -3.14
C LYS A 89 5.04 9.35 -3.08
N ALA A 90 4.21 8.31 -3.01
CA ALA A 90 2.77 8.46 -2.84
C ALA A 90 2.41 9.14 -1.51
N LYS A 91 2.98 8.69 -0.39
CA LYS A 91 2.82 9.30 0.95
C LYS A 91 3.29 10.75 0.97
N SER A 92 4.41 11.07 0.34
CA SER A 92 4.92 12.44 0.25
C SER A 92 3.97 13.36 -0.52
N LYS A 93 3.44 12.89 -1.66
CA LYS A 93 2.49 13.64 -2.49
C LYS A 93 1.18 13.88 -1.74
N ALA A 94 0.61 12.83 -1.14
CA ALA A 94 -0.61 12.93 -0.33
C ALA A 94 -0.39 13.86 0.87
N GLY A 95 0.72 13.70 1.59
CA GLY A 95 1.06 14.49 2.77
C GLY A 95 1.13 15.98 2.44
N LYS A 96 1.80 16.37 1.35
CA LYS A 96 1.83 17.77 0.90
C LYS A 96 0.45 18.33 0.59
N ALA A 97 -0.42 17.54 -0.06
CA ALA A 97 -1.78 17.95 -0.40
C ALA A 97 -2.65 18.11 0.87
N ILE A 98 -2.51 17.21 1.83
CA ILE A 98 -3.22 17.26 3.12
C ILE A 98 -2.77 18.48 3.93
N LEU A 99 -1.45 18.69 4.06
CA LEU A 99 -0.89 19.81 4.82
C LEU A 99 -1.35 21.16 4.28
N LYS A 100 -1.40 21.31 2.94
CA LYS A 100 -1.87 22.53 2.28
C LYS A 100 -3.32 22.89 2.64
N LYS A 101 -4.16 21.88 2.91
CA LYS A 101 -5.59 22.07 3.24
C LYS A 101 -5.86 22.17 4.74
N SER A 102 -5.17 21.37 5.56
CA SER A 102 -5.39 21.28 7.00
C SER A 102 -4.65 22.36 7.81
N GLY A 103 -3.54 22.89 7.28
CA GLY A 103 -2.65 23.78 8.03
C GLY A 103 -1.79 23.05 9.09
N GLU A 104 -1.82 21.72 9.12
CA GLU A 104 -1.01 20.93 10.05
C GLU A 104 0.50 21.10 9.82
N ARG A 105 1.28 20.76 10.85
CA ARG A 105 2.75 20.85 10.80
C ARG A 105 3.40 19.64 10.14
N PHE A 106 2.80 18.45 10.27
CA PHE A 106 3.37 17.18 9.81
C PHE A 106 2.32 16.37 9.05
N PRO A 107 2.71 15.62 8.00
CA PRO A 107 1.77 14.75 7.31
C PRO A 107 1.31 13.62 8.25
N PRO A 108 0.05 13.16 8.15
CA PRO A 108 -0.54 12.23 9.10
C PRO A 108 -0.10 10.76 8.91
N PHE A 109 1.16 10.51 8.51
CA PHE A 109 1.67 9.17 8.19
C PHE A 109 2.92 8.85 9.00
N TYR A 110 3.02 7.63 9.53
CA TYR A 110 4.31 7.13 10.00
C TYR A 110 5.29 6.99 8.83
N ARG A 111 6.58 7.22 9.07
CA ARG A 111 7.61 7.24 8.01
C ARG A 111 7.75 5.87 7.33
N GLU A 112 8.00 4.84 8.12
CA GLU A 112 8.26 3.49 7.65
C GLU A 112 6.95 2.72 7.43
N SER A 113 6.92 1.88 6.40
CA SER A 113 5.85 0.93 6.14
C SER A 113 6.36 -0.47 6.44
N TYR A 114 5.50 -1.36 6.93
CA TYR A 114 5.79 -2.78 6.99
C TYR A 114 5.55 -3.40 5.61
N ASP A 115 6.41 -4.34 5.22
CA ASP A 115 6.23 -5.14 4.03
C ASP A 115 6.56 -6.61 4.29
N HIS A 116 5.86 -7.50 3.59
CA HIS A 116 5.96 -8.94 3.72
C HIS A 116 5.85 -9.58 2.34
N ILE A 117 6.81 -10.44 1.98
CA ILE A 117 6.73 -11.23 0.74
C ILE A 117 5.68 -12.31 0.94
N VAL A 118 4.64 -12.29 0.10
CA VAL A 118 3.60 -13.33 0.09
C VAL A 118 4.17 -14.62 -0.50
N ARG A 119 4.06 -15.70 0.27
CA ARG A 119 4.83 -16.94 0.04
C ARG A 119 4.10 -17.97 -0.81
N ASP A 120 2.77 -17.97 -0.75
CA ASP A 120 1.91 -18.93 -1.44
C ASP A 120 0.50 -18.35 -1.67
N VAL A 121 -0.33 -19.17 -2.30
CA VAL A 121 -1.70 -18.82 -2.70
C VAL A 121 -2.61 -18.67 -1.48
N ASP A 122 -2.43 -19.49 -0.44
CA ASP A 122 -3.26 -19.41 0.77
C ASP A 122 -2.99 -18.11 1.54
N GLU A 123 -1.72 -17.74 1.71
CA GLU A 123 -1.31 -16.47 2.33
C GLU A 123 -1.78 -15.27 1.48
N PHE A 124 -1.73 -15.39 0.14
CA PHE A 124 -2.28 -14.38 -0.75
C PHE A 124 -3.79 -14.17 -0.50
N HIS A 125 -4.57 -15.24 -0.47
CA HIS A 125 -6.02 -15.16 -0.24
C HIS A 125 -6.33 -14.59 1.14
N GLN A 126 -5.59 -14.98 2.18
CA GLN A 126 -5.77 -14.43 3.53
C GLN A 126 -5.55 -12.92 3.56
N PHE A 127 -4.45 -12.42 2.98
CA PHE A 127 -4.22 -10.97 2.93
C PHE A 127 -5.26 -10.27 2.07
N TRP A 128 -5.58 -10.82 0.91
CA TRP A 128 -6.57 -10.24 0.00
C TRP A 128 -7.94 -10.09 0.67
N GLU A 129 -8.48 -11.15 1.28
CA GLU A 129 -9.74 -11.14 2.02
C GLU A 129 -9.69 -10.15 3.19
N SER A 130 -8.60 -10.17 3.97
CA SER A 130 -8.44 -9.24 5.10
C SER A 130 -8.48 -7.77 4.67
N ILE A 131 -7.97 -7.45 3.48
CA ILE A 131 -7.97 -6.08 2.96
C ILE A 131 -9.36 -5.72 2.45
N ILE A 132 -9.98 -6.57 1.63
CA ILE A 132 -11.25 -6.24 0.97
C ILE A 132 -12.42 -6.14 1.95
N PHE A 133 -12.46 -6.99 2.98
CA PHE A 133 -13.53 -6.95 3.97
C PHE A 133 -13.30 -5.94 5.09
N SER A 134 -12.08 -5.39 5.20
CA SER A 134 -11.72 -4.46 6.28
C SER A 134 -12.64 -3.25 6.44
N PRO A 135 -13.22 -2.63 5.39
CA PRO A 135 -14.14 -1.50 5.57
C PRO A 135 -15.44 -1.91 6.27
N ALA A 136 -16.02 -3.05 5.88
CA ALA A 136 -17.25 -3.58 6.47
C ALA A 136 -17.02 -4.09 7.90
N GLU A 137 -15.91 -4.80 8.14
CA GLU A 137 -15.52 -5.26 9.48
C GLU A 137 -15.30 -4.10 10.47
N GLN A 138 -14.92 -2.92 9.97
CA GLN A 138 -14.77 -1.70 10.76
C GLN A 138 -16.04 -0.85 10.83
N GLY A 139 -17.15 -1.31 10.24
CA GLY A 139 -18.42 -0.60 10.23
C GLY A 139 -18.41 0.72 9.45
N LEU A 140 -17.52 0.86 8.46
CA LEU A 140 -17.47 2.04 7.59
C LEU A 140 -18.55 2.00 6.50
N VAL A 141 -18.93 0.79 6.09
CA VAL A 141 -19.93 0.47 5.05
C VAL A 141 -20.61 -0.86 5.40
N GLU A 142 -21.77 -1.15 4.81
CA GLU A 142 -22.42 -2.46 4.98
C GLU A 142 -21.80 -3.50 4.03
N GLN A 143 -21.48 -3.10 2.80
CA GLN A 143 -20.84 -3.93 1.79
C GLN A 143 -19.49 -3.32 1.39
N ALA A 144 -18.46 -4.16 1.22
CA ALA A 144 -17.10 -3.70 0.95
C ALA A 144 -17.00 -2.83 -0.33
N GLU A 145 -17.79 -3.17 -1.34
CA GLU A 145 -17.86 -2.51 -2.65
C GLU A 145 -18.39 -1.07 -2.57
N GLU A 146 -19.07 -0.72 -1.47
CA GLU A 146 -19.55 0.64 -1.22
C GLU A 146 -18.43 1.57 -0.73
N TYR A 147 -17.25 1.04 -0.39
CA TYR A 147 -16.16 1.85 0.14
C TYR A 147 -15.33 2.48 -0.97
N ASP A 148 -15.48 3.80 -1.15
CA ASP A 148 -14.82 4.61 -2.20
C ASP A 148 -13.29 4.54 -2.23
N ALA A 149 -12.65 4.12 -1.13
CA ALA A 149 -11.20 4.01 -1.00
C ALA A 149 -10.71 2.55 -0.96
N LEU A 150 -11.50 1.64 -1.53
CA LEU A 150 -11.14 0.27 -1.87
C LEU A 150 -10.92 0.15 -3.38
N TYR A 151 -9.83 -0.50 -3.76
CA TYR A 151 -9.55 -0.94 -5.12
C TYR A 151 -9.28 -2.43 -5.13
N VAL A 152 -9.90 -3.14 -6.07
CA VAL A 152 -9.69 -4.56 -6.34
C VAL A 152 -9.43 -4.72 -7.82
N ALA A 153 -8.31 -5.36 -8.19
CA ALA A 153 -8.00 -5.58 -9.60
C ALA A 153 -8.98 -6.57 -10.24
N GLY A 154 -9.54 -6.18 -11.39
CA GLY A 154 -10.45 -7.03 -12.17
C GLY A 154 -11.87 -7.16 -11.62
N ALA A 155 -12.24 -6.35 -10.62
CA ALA A 155 -13.61 -6.18 -10.16
C ALA A 155 -14.44 -5.30 -11.12
#